data_AF-A0A8K0J1H6-F1
#
_entry.id   AF-A0A8K0J1H6-F1
#
_cell.length_a   1.000
_cell.length_b   1.000
_cell.length_c   1.000
_cell.angle_alpha   90.00
_cell.angle_beta   90.00
_cell.angle_gamma   90.00
#
_symmetry.space_group_name_H-M   'P 1'
#
loop_
_entity.id
_entity.type
_entity.pdbx_description
1 polymer ?
#
loop_
_entity_poly.entity_id
_entity_poly.type
_entity_poly.pdbx_seq_one_letter_code
_entity_poly.pdbx_strand_id
1 'polypeptide(L)'
;MHSVFTANKKRDVLMHTHQLDYCCKVIEATMEYPSDEYLIQLVKVQQLAQTISMTMAGDGMAPPMSLPLVMVIQSFQDQLDTFRASLPPHLTQNSTLLCHIAVAETLLKEMAISDQRCHPENMQPLDRLQILWSCIKSLNEFFEIRFAKPEVEGPRFLLIMASDVAYTLITGMKLLTLQLPGWDLHRIIQKLDIVTIFDRQINHINDVILQRRSGLLSPDRCATEDPLERLVRLMRTAQELVSMHLSGGSTLRADDGMGVDDPWREVVGGAPWATEESLGLIDLAT
;
A
#
# COMPACT_ATOMS: atom_id res chain seq x y z
N MET A 1 11.38 -6.74 20.03
CA MET A 1 10.88 -8.00 19.41
C MET A 1 9.37 -7.86 19.28
N HIS A 2 8.86 -7.50 18.10
CA HIS A 2 7.47 -7.60 17.61
C HIS A 2 7.43 -6.88 16.25
N SER A 3 7.86 -7.57 15.19
CA SER A 3 7.65 -7.10 13.81
C SER A 3 6.27 -7.60 13.40
N VAL A 4 5.28 -6.71 13.44
CA VAL A 4 3.91 -7.01 13.03
C VAL A 4 3.86 -7.09 11.51
N PHE A 5 3.19 -8.16 11.04
CA PHE A 5 2.87 -8.45 9.66
C PHE A 5 2.26 -7.24 8.99
N THR A 6 2.97 -6.71 8.01
CA THR A 6 2.60 -5.56 7.20
C THR A 6 3.09 -5.86 5.78
N ALA A 7 2.45 -5.29 4.74
CA ALA A 7 2.91 -5.37 3.34
C ALA A 7 4.21 -4.60 3.13
N ASN A 8 5.23 -4.94 3.91
CA ASN A 8 6.52 -4.32 3.90
C ASN A 8 7.23 -4.75 2.62
N LYS A 9 7.54 -3.80 1.73
CA LYS A 9 8.43 -4.03 0.58
C LYS A 9 9.86 -4.42 1.03
N LYS A 10 10.14 -4.39 2.33
CA LYS A 10 11.38 -4.87 2.93
C LYS A 10 11.49 -6.38 2.73
N ARG A 11 12.44 -6.75 1.88
CA ARG A 11 12.66 -8.09 1.35
C ARG A 11 12.76 -9.20 2.40
N ASP A 12 13.10 -8.94 3.66
CA ASP A 12 13.60 -10.01 4.54
C ASP A 12 12.59 -10.67 5.50
N VAL A 13 11.37 -10.13 5.69
CA VAL A 13 10.50 -10.61 6.80
C VAL A 13 9.76 -11.92 6.50
N LEU A 14 9.60 -12.27 5.23
CA LEU A 14 8.81 -13.44 4.80
C LEU A 14 9.54 -14.30 3.74
N MET A 15 10.88 -14.20 3.64
CA MET A 15 11.68 -14.97 2.66
C MET A 15 11.72 -16.48 2.93
N HIS A 16 11.22 -16.92 4.08
CA HIS A 16 11.05 -18.34 4.38
C HIS A 16 9.61 -18.79 4.12
N THR A 17 9.14 -18.65 2.88
CA THR A 17 7.82 -19.13 2.43
C THR A 17 7.56 -20.57 2.85
N HIS A 18 8.58 -21.44 2.76
CA HIS A 18 8.50 -22.83 3.20
C HIS A 18 8.17 -23.02 4.69
N GLN A 19 8.67 -22.14 5.58
CA GLN A 19 8.36 -22.24 7.01
C GLN A 19 6.92 -21.80 7.29
N LEU A 20 6.44 -20.76 6.62
CA LEU A 20 5.05 -20.31 6.74
C LEU A 20 4.08 -21.35 6.18
N ASP A 21 4.39 -21.94 5.03
CA ASP A 21 3.60 -23.02 4.44
C ASP A 21 3.52 -24.23 5.36
N TYR A 22 4.65 -24.57 6.00
CA TYR A 22 4.67 -25.63 7.00
C TYR A 22 3.80 -25.29 8.21
N CYS A 23 3.92 -24.08 8.78
CA CYS A 23 3.08 -23.62 9.87
C CYS A 23 1.59 -23.65 9.51
N CYS A 24 1.22 -23.15 8.33
CA CYS A 24 -0.16 -23.21 7.84
C CYS A 24 -0.67 -24.65 7.73
N LYS A 25 0.13 -25.60 7.23
CA LYS A 25 -0.24 -27.02 7.17
C LYS A 25 -0.44 -27.64 8.54
N VAL A 26 0.41 -27.30 9.52
CA VAL A 26 0.27 -27.78 10.91
C VAL A 26 -1.01 -27.25 11.54
N ILE A 27 -1.28 -25.95 11.35
CA ILE A 27 -2.50 -25.31 11.86
C ILE A 27 -3.73 -25.90 11.17
N GLU A 28 -3.71 -26.07 9.85
CA GLU A 28 -4.81 -26.66 9.06
C GLU A 28 -5.09 -28.12 9.44
N ALA A 29 -4.07 -28.88 9.84
CA ALA A 29 -4.24 -30.25 10.33
C ALA A 29 -4.81 -30.33 11.75
N THR A 30 -4.58 -29.31 12.57
CA THR A 30 -4.94 -29.33 14.00
C THR A 30 -6.25 -28.59 14.28
N MET A 31 -6.42 -27.41 13.68
CA MET A 31 -7.58 -26.52 13.84
C MET A 31 -8.00 -26.37 15.31
N GLU A 32 -7.03 -26.03 16.17
CA GLU A 32 -7.22 -25.97 17.63
C GLU A 32 -8.19 -24.84 18.02
N TYR A 33 -8.14 -23.71 17.30
CA TYR A 33 -8.99 -22.55 17.56
C TYR A 33 -9.86 -22.19 16.35
N PRO A 34 -11.09 -21.69 16.54
CA PRO A 34 -11.91 -21.16 15.46
C PRO A 34 -11.24 -20.03 14.67
N SER A 35 -10.29 -19.31 15.27
CA SER A 35 -9.50 -18.26 14.61
C SER A 35 -8.44 -18.79 13.65
N ASP A 36 -8.13 -20.09 13.68
CA ASP A 36 -7.08 -20.70 12.87
C ASP A 36 -7.41 -20.61 11.38
N GLU A 37 -8.67 -20.82 11.02
CA GLU A 37 -9.14 -20.68 9.63
C GLU A 37 -8.90 -19.26 9.11
N TYR A 38 -9.28 -18.25 9.91
CA TYR A 38 -9.07 -16.85 9.59
C TYR A 38 -7.58 -16.50 9.45
N LEU A 39 -6.75 -17.00 10.36
CA LEU A 39 -5.30 -16.80 10.33
C LEU A 39 -4.67 -17.39 9.06
N ILE A 40 -5.08 -18.60 8.66
CA ILE A 40 -4.60 -19.23 7.43
C ILE A 40 -4.93 -18.36 6.21
N GLN A 41 -6.14 -17.80 6.12
CA GLN A 41 -6.50 -16.93 5.00
C GLN A 41 -5.70 -15.62 4.99
N LEU A 42 -5.44 -15.02 6.16
CA LEU A 42 -4.58 -13.83 6.27
C LEU A 42 -3.15 -14.11 5.78
N VAL A 43 -2.57 -15.25 6.16
CA VAL A 43 -1.22 -15.61 5.69
C VAL A 43 -1.20 -15.81 4.18
N LYS A 44 -2.20 -16.50 3.62
CA LYS A 44 -2.30 -16.76 2.17
C LYS A 44 -2.38 -15.46 1.35
N VAL A 45 -3.25 -14.51 1.72
CA VAL A 45 -3.34 -13.22 1.00
C VAL A 45 -2.05 -12.42 1.12
N GLN A 46 -1.38 -12.46 2.28
CA GLN A 46 -0.13 -11.74 2.49
C GLN A 46 1.03 -12.34 1.68
N GLN A 47 1.12 -13.68 1.58
CA GLN A 47 2.08 -14.36 0.72
C GLN A 47 1.86 -14.01 -0.76
N LEU A 48 0.60 -13.92 -1.20
CA LEU A 48 0.27 -13.51 -2.56
C LEU A 48 0.69 -12.05 -2.81
N ALA A 49 0.35 -11.13 -1.90
CA ALA A 49 0.76 -9.72 -1.97
C ALA A 49 2.30 -9.56 -2.03
N GLN A 50 3.02 -10.35 -1.23
CA GLN A 50 4.47 -10.37 -1.22
C GLN A 50 5.04 -10.91 -2.53
N THR A 51 4.48 -12.00 -3.06
CA THR A 51 4.89 -12.59 -4.35
C THR A 51 4.69 -11.59 -5.50
N ILE A 52 3.55 -10.89 -5.51
CA ILE A 52 3.28 -9.78 -6.43
C ILE A 52 4.36 -8.71 -6.28
N SER A 53 4.61 -8.23 -5.05
CA SER A 53 5.59 -7.18 -4.77
C SER A 53 6.99 -7.56 -5.28
N MET A 54 7.47 -8.77 -5.00
CA MET A 54 8.79 -9.22 -5.47
C MET A 54 8.87 -9.35 -6.98
N THR A 55 7.81 -9.88 -7.61
CA THR A 55 7.78 -10.06 -9.06
C THR A 55 7.74 -8.71 -9.79
N MET A 56 7.01 -7.74 -9.23
CA MET A 56 6.84 -6.41 -9.81
C MET A 56 7.97 -5.44 -9.47
N ALA A 57 8.71 -5.68 -8.40
CA ALA A 57 9.87 -4.88 -7.98
C ALA A 57 11.17 -5.25 -8.72
N GLY A 58 11.10 -5.97 -9.85
CA GLY A 58 12.24 -6.56 -10.55
C GLY A 58 13.40 -5.60 -10.89
N ASP A 59 14.28 -5.38 -9.92
CA ASP A 59 15.59 -4.77 -10.08
C ASP A 59 16.58 -5.86 -10.51
N GLY A 60 16.67 -6.12 -11.82
CA GLY A 60 17.81 -6.77 -12.49
C GLY A 60 18.22 -8.19 -12.09
N MET A 61 17.64 -8.79 -11.05
CA MET A 61 18.01 -10.11 -10.51
C MET A 61 17.03 -11.22 -10.89
N ALA A 62 15.83 -10.87 -11.37
CA ALA A 62 14.96 -11.84 -12.02
C ALA A 62 15.46 -12.06 -13.45
N PRO A 63 15.57 -13.31 -13.95
CA PRO A 63 15.80 -13.53 -15.37
C PRO A 63 14.78 -12.73 -16.17
N PRO A 64 15.14 -12.21 -17.36
CA PRO A 64 14.24 -11.41 -18.18
C PRO A 64 12.90 -12.14 -18.24
N MET A 65 11.82 -11.45 -17.83
CA MET A 65 10.51 -12.08 -17.79
C MET A 65 10.25 -12.68 -19.18
N SER A 66 10.10 -14.00 -19.23
CA SER A 66 9.87 -14.74 -20.47
C SER A 66 8.47 -14.47 -21.04
N LEU A 67 7.62 -13.81 -20.26
CA LEU A 67 6.23 -13.50 -20.58
C LEU A 67 6.02 -11.97 -20.67
N PRO A 68 5.16 -11.50 -21.59
CA PRO A 68 4.69 -10.12 -21.61
C PRO A 68 4.10 -9.70 -20.27
N LEU A 69 4.40 -8.47 -19.84
CA LEU A 69 4.03 -7.96 -18.53
C LEU A 69 2.51 -8.00 -18.26
N VAL A 70 1.70 -7.73 -19.29
CA VAL A 70 0.23 -7.83 -19.22
C VAL A 70 -0.23 -9.24 -18.88
N MET A 71 0.45 -10.28 -19.37
CA MET A 71 0.12 -11.67 -19.03
C MET A 71 0.45 -12.00 -17.57
N VAL A 72 1.54 -11.44 -17.05
CA VAL A 72 1.93 -11.61 -15.65
C VAL A 72 0.92 -10.92 -14.73
N ILE A 73 0.48 -9.71 -15.09
CA ILE A 73 -0.59 -9.00 -14.38
C ILE A 73 -1.88 -9.83 -14.38
N GLN A 74 -2.30 -10.35 -15.53
CA GLN A 74 -3.50 -11.17 -15.63
C GLN A 74 -3.39 -12.44 -14.77
N SER A 75 -2.24 -13.11 -14.78
CA SER A 75 -2.01 -14.31 -13.97
C SER A 75 -2.14 -14.04 -12.46
N PHE A 76 -1.64 -12.90 -11.97
CA PHE A 76 -1.82 -12.53 -10.57
C PHE A 76 -3.25 -12.08 -10.26
N GLN A 77 -3.94 -11.42 -11.20
CA GLN A 77 -5.36 -11.10 -11.03
C GLN A 77 -6.20 -12.38 -10.92
N ASP A 78 -5.94 -13.39 -11.74
CA ASP A 78 -6.63 -14.69 -11.67
C ASP A 78 -6.37 -15.40 -10.33
N GLN A 79 -5.15 -15.29 -9.79
CA GLN A 79 -4.81 -15.83 -8.47
C GLN A 79 -5.55 -15.09 -7.34
N LEU A 80 -5.67 -13.76 -7.41
CA LEU A 80 -6.43 -12.96 -6.45
C LEU A 80 -7.92 -13.30 -6.51
N ASP A 81 -8.47 -13.45 -7.71
CA ASP A 81 -9.87 -13.83 -7.91
C ASP A 81 -10.14 -15.25 -7.41
N THR A 82 -9.23 -16.18 -7.66
CA THR A 82 -9.29 -17.55 -7.14
C THR A 82 -9.22 -17.56 -5.62
N PHE A 83 -8.31 -16.78 -5.02
CA PHE A 83 -8.23 -16.65 -3.57
C PHE A 83 -9.55 -16.11 -2.99
N ARG A 84 -10.08 -15.01 -3.56
CA ARG A 84 -11.36 -14.40 -3.14
C ARG A 84 -12.51 -15.42 -3.23
N ALA A 85 -12.57 -16.22 -4.30
CA ALA A 85 -13.59 -17.24 -4.49
C ALA A 85 -13.42 -18.47 -3.57
N SER A 86 -12.20 -18.73 -3.09
CA SER A 86 -11.90 -19.84 -2.18
C SER A 86 -12.18 -19.53 -0.71
N LEU A 87 -12.53 -18.28 -0.38
CA LEU A 87 -12.80 -17.89 1.01
C LEU A 87 -14.02 -18.65 1.58
N PRO A 88 -13.93 -19.15 2.82
CA PRO A 88 -15.07 -19.72 3.53
C PRO A 88 -16.25 -18.74 3.60
N PRO A 89 -17.52 -19.20 3.51
CA PRO A 89 -18.68 -18.30 3.45
C PRO A 89 -18.81 -17.28 4.59
N HIS A 90 -18.31 -17.62 5.78
CA HIS A 90 -18.33 -16.71 6.94
C HIS A 90 -17.20 -15.67 6.92
N LEU A 91 -16.20 -15.82 6.05
CA LEU A 91 -15.08 -14.91 5.86
C LEU A 91 -15.20 -14.00 4.63
N THR A 92 -16.14 -14.28 3.71
CA THR A 92 -16.29 -13.50 2.46
C THR A 92 -16.63 -12.02 2.69
N GLN A 93 -17.15 -11.67 3.87
CA GLN A 93 -17.50 -10.30 4.25
C GLN A 93 -16.59 -9.74 5.36
N ASN A 94 -15.47 -10.41 5.65
CA ASN A 94 -14.52 -9.95 6.65
C ASN A 94 -13.73 -8.74 6.13
N SER A 95 -13.91 -7.57 6.76
CA SER A 95 -13.29 -6.32 6.31
C SER A 95 -11.76 -6.36 6.24
N THR A 96 -11.08 -7.02 7.18
CA THR A 96 -9.61 -7.10 7.17
C THR A 96 -9.10 -7.89 5.97
N LEU A 97 -9.70 -9.06 5.69
CA LEU A 97 -9.35 -9.86 4.52
C LEU A 97 -9.64 -9.10 3.22
N LEU A 98 -10.81 -8.46 3.11
CA LEU A 98 -11.16 -7.69 1.93
C LEU A 98 -10.21 -6.49 1.72
N CYS A 99 -9.80 -5.81 2.80
CA CYS A 99 -8.78 -4.77 2.71
C CYS A 99 -7.44 -5.31 2.20
N HIS A 100 -6.94 -6.44 2.72
CA HIS A 100 -5.68 -7.02 2.24
C HIS A 100 -5.76 -7.47 0.78
N ILE A 101 -6.91 -7.99 0.32
CA ILE A 101 -7.12 -8.29 -1.11
C ILE A 101 -7.04 -7.00 -1.94
N ALA A 102 -7.71 -5.93 -1.52
CA ALA A 102 -7.67 -4.64 -2.22
C ALA A 102 -6.25 -4.03 -2.23
N VAL A 103 -5.46 -4.24 -1.18
CA VAL A 103 -4.03 -3.85 -1.13
C VAL A 103 -3.19 -4.68 -2.09
N ALA A 104 -3.38 -5.99 -2.15
CA ALA A 104 -2.67 -6.86 -3.09
C ALA A 104 -2.99 -6.51 -4.55
N GLU A 105 -4.25 -6.21 -4.84
CA GLU A 105 -4.68 -5.69 -6.14
C GLU A 105 -4.03 -4.32 -6.45
N THR A 106 -3.94 -3.43 -5.46
CA THR A 106 -3.28 -2.13 -5.61
C THR A 106 -1.79 -2.31 -5.90
N LEU A 107 -1.09 -3.19 -5.18
CA LEU A 107 0.32 -3.54 -5.41
C LEU A 107 0.55 -4.04 -6.84
N LEU A 108 -0.35 -4.88 -7.35
CA LEU A 108 -0.27 -5.41 -8.70
C LEU A 108 -0.42 -4.32 -9.76
N LYS A 109 -1.21 -3.27 -9.49
CA LYS A 109 -1.57 -2.22 -10.46
C LYS A 109 -0.69 -0.96 -10.31
N GLU A 110 -0.09 -0.73 -9.14
CA GLU A 110 0.81 0.40 -8.84
C GLU A 110 1.99 0.46 -9.83
N MET A 111 2.44 -0.70 -10.30
CA MET A 111 3.55 -0.77 -11.25
C MET A 111 3.34 0.10 -12.50
N ALA A 112 2.09 0.32 -12.92
CA ALA A 112 1.71 1.11 -14.10
C ALA A 112 1.96 2.62 -13.93
N ILE A 113 2.24 3.06 -12.70
CA ILE A 113 2.66 4.43 -12.39
C ILE A 113 4.06 4.70 -12.94
N SER A 114 4.95 3.70 -13.04
CA SER A 114 6.32 3.88 -13.54
C SER A 114 6.37 3.89 -15.07
N ASP A 115 6.91 4.97 -15.62
CA ASP A 115 7.16 5.08 -17.07
C ASP A 115 8.19 4.05 -17.55
N GLN A 116 9.24 3.81 -16.77
CA GLN A 116 10.31 2.89 -17.12
C GLN A 116 9.78 1.45 -17.32
N ARG A 117 8.88 1.00 -16.46
CA ARG A 117 8.29 -0.34 -16.54
C ARG A 117 7.25 -0.46 -17.66
N CYS A 118 6.55 0.62 -17.95
CA CYS A 118 5.45 0.65 -18.91
C CYS A 118 5.81 1.40 -20.20
N HIS A 119 7.07 1.28 -20.64
CA HIS A 119 7.51 1.80 -21.93
C HIS A 119 6.60 1.26 -23.06
N PRO A 120 6.27 2.06 -24.09
CA PRO A 120 5.36 1.64 -25.17
C PRO A 120 5.76 0.35 -25.90
N GLU A 121 7.04 -0.01 -25.87
CA GLU A 121 7.55 -1.27 -26.42
C GLU A 121 7.14 -2.50 -25.59
N ASN A 122 6.92 -2.31 -24.29
CA ASN A 122 6.58 -3.38 -23.33
C ASN A 122 5.08 -3.45 -23.02
N MET A 123 4.36 -2.33 -23.17
CA MET A 123 2.94 -2.22 -22.84
C MET A 123 2.26 -1.18 -23.71
N GLN A 124 1.11 -1.52 -24.30
CA GLN A 124 0.34 -0.54 -25.08
C GLN A 124 -0.17 0.58 -24.17
N PRO A 125 -0.20 1.85 -24.64
CA PRO A 125 -0.65 2.97 -23.82
C PRO A 125 -2.08 2.81 -23.28
N LEU A 126 -2.97 2.18 -24.06
CA LEU A 126 -4.34 1.92 -23.63
C LEU A 126 -4.40 0.89 -22.49
N ASP A 127 -3.60 -0.17 -22.56
CA ASP A 127 -3.51 -1.18 -21.51
C ASP A 127 -2.99 -0.55 -20.20
N ARG A 128 -1.96 0.30 -20.30
CA ARG A 128 -1.44 1.06 -19.16
C ARG A 128 -2.53 1.92 -18.52
N LEU A 129 -3.29 2.65 -19.34
CA LEU A 129 -4.39 3.49 -18.86
C LEU A 129 -5.46 2.65 -18.14
N GLN A 130 -5.83 1.49 -18.69
CA GLN A 130 -6.78 0.58 -18.07
C GLN A 130 -6.29 0.05 -16.72
N ILE A 131 -5.01 -0.31 -16.61
CA ILE A 131 -4.40 -0.76 -15.34
C ILE A 131 -4.43 0.36 -14.30
N LEU A 132 -4.07 1.59 -14.68
CA LEU A 132 -4.12 2.75 -13.79
C LEU A 132 -5.55 3.05 -13.27
N TRP A 133 -6.56 2.97 -14.14
CA TRP A 133 -7.97 3.08 -13.71
C TRP A 133 -8.39 1.94 -12.78
N SER A 134 -7.90 0.73 -13.02
CA SER A 134 -8.11 -0.40 -12.12
C SER A 134 -7.44 -0.17 -10.76
N CYS A 135 -6.28 0.48 -10.71
CA CYS A 135 -5.61 0.88 -9.47
C CYS A 135 -6.48 1.83 -8.64
N ILE A 136 -7.10 2.84 -9.28
CA ILE A 136 -8.03 3.76 -8.60
C ILE A 136 -9.22 2.99 -8.03
N LYS A 137 -9.76 2.01 -8.79
CA LYS A 137 -10.88 1.18 -8.32
C LYS A 137 -10.50 0.39 -7.06
N SER A 138 -9.34 -0.25 -7.04
CA SER A 138 -8.87 -1.03 -5.88
C SER A 138 -8.59 -0.13 -4.66
N LEU A 139 -8.05 1.09 -4.86
CA LEU A 139 -7.90 2.06 -3.78
C LEU A 139 -9.24 2.49 -3.19
N ASN A 140 -10.23 2.78 -4.04
CA ASN A 140 -11.57 3.12 -3.57
C ASN A 140 -12.23 1.96 -2.82
N GLU A 141 -12.13 0.74 -3.33
CA GLU A 141 -12.63 -0.46 -2.63
C GLU A 141 -11.99 -0.57 -1.24
N PHE A 142 -10.66 -0.40 -1.14
CA PHE A 142 -9.96 -0.38 0.14
C PHE A 142 -10.50 0.67 1.11
N PHE A 143 -10.63 1.94 0.68
CA PHE A 143 -11.09 3.01 1.57
C PHE A 143 -12.56 2.84 1.96
N GLU A 144 -13.42 2.40 1.05
CA GLU A 144 -14.82 2.10 1.37
C GLU A 144 -14.93 0.99 2.42
N ILE A 145 -14.21 -0.14 2.25
CA ILE A 145 -14.21 -1.22 3.23
C ILE A 145 -13.65 -0.73 4.58
N ARG A 146 -12.55 0.01 4.53
CA ARG A 146 -11.84 0.52 5.71
C ARG A 146 -12.68 1.46 6.55
N PHE A 147 -13.53 2.27 5.91
CA PHE A 147 -14.36 3.28 6.57
C PHE A 147 -15.83 2.88 6.71
N ALA A 148 -16.25 1.72 6.19
CA ALA A 148 -17.64 1.27 6.26
C ALA A 148 -18.17 1.09 7.69
N LYS A 149 -17.28 0.82 8.67
CA LYS A 149 -17.65 0.64 10.08
C LYS A 149 -16.77 1.51 10.99
N PRO A 150 -17.35 2.22 11.97
CA PRO A 150 -16.58 2.90 13.00
C PRO A 150 -15.90 1.84 13.88
N GLU A 151 -14.59 1.68 13.75
CA GLU A 151 -13.80 0.65 14.46
C GLU A 151 -13.48 1.01 15.91
N VAL A 152 -14.51 1.39 16.65
CA VAL A 152 -14.41 1.55 18.11
C VAL A 152 -14.42 0.18 18.81
N GLU A 153 -14.65 -0.92 18.10
CA GLU A 153 -14.86 -2.26 18.68
C GLU A 153 -13.65 -3.22 18.63
N GLY A 154 -12.47 -2.81 18.15
CA GLY A 154 -11.33 -3.74 18.08
C GLY A 154 -9.92 -3.11 17.98
N PRO A 155 -9.09 -3.13 19.04
CA PRO A 155 -7.72 -2.60 19.01
C PRO A 155 -6.75 -3.33 18.05
N ARG A 156 -7.15 -4.48 17.48
CA ARG A 156 -6.32 -5.31 16.61
C ARG A 156 -6.31 -4.87 15.14
N PHE A 157 -7.36 -4.17 14.68
CA PHE A 157 -7.50 -3.85 13.25
C PHE A 157 -6.49 -2.79 12.79
N LEU A 158 -6.33 -1.73 13.58
CA LEU A 158 -5.41 -0.62 13.27
C LEU A 158 -3.96 -1.04 13.15
N LEU A 159 -3.51 -1.95 14.02
CA LEU A 159 -2.10 -2.32 14.07
C LEU A 159 -1.69 -3.20 12.87
N ILE A 160 -2.62 -4.02 12.38
CA ILE A 160 -2.40 -4.92 11.23
C ILE A 160 -2.42 -4.12 9.91
N MET A 161 -3.24 -3.08 9.83
CA MET A 161 -3.48 -2.34 8.58
C MET A 161 -2.72 -1.00 8.48
N ALA A 162 -1.95 -0.58 9.48
CA ALA A 162 -1.34 0.75 9.50
C ALA A 162 -0.41 1.01 8.29
N SER A 163 0.40 0.02 7.92
CA SER A 163 1.26 0.10 6.72
C SER A 163 0.45 0.20 5.44
N ASP A 164 -0.66 -0.53 5.39
CA ASP A 164 -1.48 -0.67 4.19
C ASP A 164 -2.25 0.63 3.95
N VAL A 165 -2.70 1.30 5.01
CA VAL A 165 -3.26 2.66 4.94
C VAL A 165 -2.22 3.65 4.44
N ALA A 166 -1.00 3.63 4.99
CA ALA A 166 0.06 4.52 4.51
C ALA A 166 0.39 4.27 3.02
N TYR A 167 0.53 3.00 2.64
CA TYR A 167 0.81 2.57 1.28
C TYR A 167 -0.28 3.03 0.28
N THR A 168 -1.56 2.83 0.62
CA THR A 168 -2.69 3.21 -0.23
C THR A 168 -2.83 4.73 -0.36
N LEU A 169 -2.62 5.49 0.72
CA LEU A 169 -2.55 6.96 0.67
C LEU A 169 -1.46 7.43 -0.27
N ILE A 170 -0.27 6.85 -0.17
CA ILE A 170 0.89 7.25 -0.99
C ILE A 170 0.68 6.87 -2.46
N THR A 171 0.15 5.69 -2.72
CA THR A 171 -0.22 5.27 -4.08
C THR A 171 -1.29 6.21 -4.66
N GLY A 172 -2.26 6.62 -3.85
CA GLY A 172 -3.26 7.60 -4.26
C GLY A 172 -2.66 8.96 -4.60
N MET A 173 -1.73 9.46 -3.78
CA MET A 173 -1.00 10.69 -4.08
C MET A 173 -0.18 10.59 -5.37
N LYS A 174 0.51 9.46 -5.61
CA LYS A 174 1.24 9.22 -6.87
C LYS A 174 0.34 9.26 -8.10
N LEU A 175 -0.90 8.77 -8.00
CA LEU A 175 -1.86 8.81 -9.12
C LEU A 175 -2.34 10.24 -9.44
N LEU A 176 -2.37 11.12 -8.43
CA LEU A 176 -2.70 12.54 -8.60
C LEU A 176 -1.57 13.34 -9.25
N THR A 177 -0.32 12.91 -9.10
CA THR A 177 0.85 13.59 -9.69
C THR A 177 1.21 13.09 -11.08
N LEU A 178 0.59 12.00 -11.54
CA LEU A 178 0.89 11.37 -12.82
C LEU A 178 0.45 12.24 -14.00
N GLN A 179 1.34 12.46 -14.96
CA GLN A 179 1.07 13.22 -16.18
C GLN A 179 1.16 12.30 -17.39
N LEU A 180 0.00 11.89 -17.93
CA LEU A 180 -0.06 10.98 -19.09
C LEU A 180 -1.16 11.40 -20.06
N PRO A 181 -0.96 11.17 -21.38
CA PRO A 181 -2.02 11.37 -22.37
C PRO A 181 -3.27 10.55 -22.02
N GLY A 182 -4.44 11.20 -21.95
CA GLY A 182 -5.71 10.56 -21.61
C GLY A 182 -5.94 10.35 -20.10
N TRP A 183 -5.01 10.79 -19.23
CA TRP A 183 -5.19 10.77 -17.78
C TRP A 183 -5.91 12.03 -17.30
N ASP A 184 -7.21 11.92 -17.08
CA ASP A 184 -8.06 13.04 -16.66
C ASP A 184 -8.01 13.24 -15.14
N LEU A 185 -7.12 14.13 -14.70
CA LEU A 185 -6.92 14.46 -13.29
C LEU A 185 -8.22 14.86 -12.59
N HIS A 186 -9.13 15.60 -13.25
CA HIS A 186 -10.36 16.04 -12.63
C HIS A 186 -11.27 14.86 -12.26
N ARG A 187 -11.41 13.88 -13.16
CA ARG A 187 -12.15 12.64 -12.87
C ARG A 187 -11.50 11.81 -11.77
N ILE A 188 -10.18 11.84 -11.68
CA ILE A 188 -9.44 11.08 -10.67
C ILE A 188 -9.66 11.71 -9.30
N ILE A 189 -9.57 13.03 -9.17
CA ILE A 189 -9.88 13.75 -7.92
C ILE A 189 -11.29 13.43 -7.45
N GLN A 190 -12.28 13.44 -8.36
CA GLN A 190 -13.66 13.10 -8.01
C GLN A 190 -13.80 11.65 -7.54
N LYS A 191 -13.05 10.72 -8.12
CA LYS A 191 -13.11 9.31 -7.73
C LYS A 191 -12.32 9.02 -6.46
N LEU A 192 -11.16 9.63 -6.31
CA LEU A 192 -10.17 9.34 -5.29
C LEU A 192 -10.01 10.61 -4.44
N ASP A 193 -11.06 10.94 -3.69
CA ASP A 193 -11.13 12.12 -2.83
C ASP A 193 -10.15 11.98 -1.63
N ILE A 194 -8.86 12.09 -1.94
CA ILE A 194 -7.75 11.85 -1.01
C ILE A 194 -7.81 12.80 0.17
N VAL A 195 -8.30 14.03 -0.02
CA VAL A 195 -8.43 15.02 1.06
C VAL A 195 -9.43 14.54 2.10
N THR A 196 -10.63 14.11 1.68
CA THR A 196 -11.63 13.53 2.58
C THR A 196 -11.14 12.23 3.22
N ILE A 197 -10.38 11.41 2.48
CA ILE A 197 -9.78 10.17 3.02
C ILE A 197 -8.77 10.49 4.13
N PHE A 198 -7.92 11.51 3.96
CA PHE A 198 -7.02 11.99 5.00
C PHE A 198 -7.78 12.45 6.23
N ASP A 199 -8.85 13.26 6.06
CA ASP A 199 -9.68 13.72 7.18
C ASP A 199 -10.25 12.55 7.98
N ARG A 200 -10.81 11.55 7.29
CA ARG A 200 -11.36 10.35 7.94
C ARG A 200 -10.29 9.58 8.72
N GLN A 201 -9.10 9.38 8.15
CA GLN A 201 -8.01 8.71 8.88
C GLN A 201 -7.50 9.53 10.07
N ILE A 202 -7.34 10.84 9.91
CA ILE A 202 -6.89 11.74 10.97
C ILE A 202 -7.88 11.69 12.14
N ASN A 203 -9.17 11.79 11.86
CA ASN A 203 -10.23 11.72 12.88
C ASN A 203 -10.19 10.37 13.60
N HIS A 204 -10.03 9.27 12.86
CA HIS A 204 -9.93 7.94 13.46
C HIS A 204 -8.71 7.79 14.40
N ILE A 205 -7.53 8.30 14.01
CA ILE A 205 -6.35 8.24 14.88
C ILE A 205 -6.55 9.14 16.12
N ASN A 206 -7.21 10.29 15.98
CA ASN A 206 -7.56 11.14 17.12
C ASN A 206 -8.49 10.41 18.11
N ASP A 207 -9.49 9.67 17.63
CA ASP A 207 -10.38 8.87 18.49
C ASP A 207 -9.59 7.82 19.29
N VAL A 208 -8.62 7.16 18.66
CA VAL A 208 -7.73 6.19 19.31
C VAL A 208 -6.86 6.87 20.38
N ILE A 209 -6.32 8.05 20.10
CA ILE A 209 -5.54 8.83 21.07
C ILE A 209 -6.43 9.18 22.27
N LEU A 210 -7.66 9.64 22.04
CA LEU A 210 -8.61 9.98 23.11
C LEU A 210 -8.95 8.76 23.98
N GLN A 211 -9.20 7.60 23.37
CA GLN A 211 -9.46 6.35 24.08
C GLN A 211 -8.25 5.87 24.90
N ARG A 212 -7.03 5.97 24.34
CA ARG A 212 -5.80 5.63 25.06
C ARG A 212 -5.62 6.51 26.31
N ARG A 213 -5.96 7.80 26.19
CA ARG A 213 -5.87 8.77 27.30
C ARG A 213 -6.96 8.58 28.37
N SER A 214 -8.10 7.98 28.04
CA SER A 214 -9.20 7.74 29.00
C SER A 214 -9.11 6.41 29.76
N GLY A 215 -8.13 5.53 29.47
CA GLY A 215 -7.93 4.21 30.08
C GLY A 215 -6.66 4.03 30.94
N LEU A 216 -6.50 2.84 31.55
CA LEU A 216 -5.50 2.39 32.56
C LEU A 216 -4.00 2.47 32.17
N LEU A 217 -3.65 2.94 30.98
CA LEU A 217 -2.27 3.15 30.56
C LEU A 217 -1.88 4.60 30.91
N SER A 218 -1.65 4.82 32.20
CA SER A 218 -1.00 6.03 32.70
C SER A 218 0.28 6.26 31.91
N PRO A 219 0.51 7.45 31.31
CA PRO A 219 1.78 7.73 30.69
C PRO A 219 2.79 7.87 31.82
N ASP A 220 3.65 6.87 31.97
CA ASP A 220 5.00 7.15 32.41
C ASP A 220 5.51 8.20 31.42
N ARG A 221 5.60 9.46 31.87
CA ARG A 221 5.86 10.61 31.02
C ARG A 221 7.33 10.56 30.60
N CYS A 222 7.66 9.67 29.68
CA CYS A 222 8.88 9.79 28.91
C CYS A 222 8.80 11.11 28.14
N ALA A 223 9.89 11.88 28.08
CA ALA A 223 9.98 13.16 27.38
C ALA A 223 9.79 13.04 25.83
N THR A 224 9.40 11.86 25.36
CA THR A 224 9.13 11.55 23.95
C THR A 224 7.68 11.82 23.62
N GLU A 225 7.48 12.60 22.56
CA GLU A 225 6.19 12.83 21.93
C GLU A 225 5.42 11.53 21.60
N ASP A 226 4.08 11.54 21.75
CA ASP A 226 3.24 10.39 21.37
C ASP A 226 3.36 10.13 19.85
N PRO A 227 3.78 8.91 19.43
CA PRO A 227 3.91 8.56 18.03
C PRO A 227 2.64 8.76 17.20
N LEU A 228 1.45 8.58 17.80
CA LEU A 228 0.18 8.79 17.10
C LEU A 228 -0.09 10.28 16.88
N GLU A 229 0.28 11.15 17.83
CA GLU A 229 0.17 12.60 17.66
C GLU A 229 1.12 13.10 16.57
N ARG A 230 2.35 12.56 16.54
CA ARG A 230 3.29 12.84 15.46
C ARG A 230 2.74 12.40 14.10
N LEU A 231 2.16 11.21 14.02
CA LEU A 231 1.53 10.70 12.79
C LEU A 231 0.38 11.60 12.32
N VAL A 232 -0.51 12.04 13.23
CA VAL A 232 -1.61 12.96 12.90
C VAL A 232 -1.08 14.26 12.28
N ARG A 233 0.00 14.84 12.84
CA ARG A 233 0.59 16.06 12.27
C ARG A 233 1.18 15.83 10.89
N LEU A 234 1.91 14.73 10.69
CA LEU A 234 2.45 14.37 9.37
C LEU A 234 1.32 14.19 8.34
N MET A 235 0.22 13.55 8.72
CA MET A 235 -0.96 13.38 7.86
C MET A 235 -1.64 14.71 7.52
N ARG A 236 -1.73 15.66 8.47
CA ARG A 236 -2.24 17.01 8.20
C ARG A 236 -1.35 17.76 7.22
N THR A 237 -0.03 17.73 7.41
CA THR A 237 0.90 18.36 6.47
C THR A 237 0.78 17.75 5.08
N ALA A 238 0.69 16.42 4.96
CA ALA A 238 0.49 15.77 3.68
C ALA A 238 -0.85 16.17 3.02
N GLN A 239 -1.94 16.23 3.80
CA GLN A 239 -3.25 16.65 3.32
C GLN A 239 -3.25 18.11 2.82
N GLU A 240 -2.59 19.02 3.53
CA GLU A 240 -2.43 20.42 3.11
C GLU A 240 -1.65 20.52 1.81
N LEU A 241 -0.55 19.78 1.66
CA LEU A 241 0.23 19.70 0.43
C LEU A 241 -0.61 19.19 -0.75
N VAL A 242 -1.39 18.13 -0.55
CA VAL A 242 -2.33 17.62 -1.57
C VAL A 242 -3.36 18.69 -1.92
N SER A 243 -3.98 19.32 -0.93
CA SER A 243 -4.99 20.38 -1.16
C SER A 243 -4.43 21.57 -1.93
N MET A 244 -3.19 21.97 -1.64
CA MET A 244 -2.48 22.99 -2.41
C MET A 244 -2.19 22.54 -3.84
N HIS A 245 -1.76 21.29 -4.06
CA HIS A 245 -1.55 20.75 -5.40
C HIS A 245 -2.84 20.72 -6.23
N LEU A 246 -3.97 20.39 -5.61
CA LEU A 246 -5.28 20.35 -6.26
C LEU A 246 -5.87 21.73 -6.55
N SER A 247 -5.58 22.73 -5.71
CA SER A 247 -6.08 24.11 -5.87
C SER A 247 -5.19 24.99 -6.74
N GLY A 248 -3.87 24.76 -6.72
CA GLY A 248 -2.86 25.55 -7.42
C GLY A 248 -2.53 25.07 -8.83
N GLY A 249 -3.52 24.57 -9.59
CA GLY A 249 -3.32 24.00 -10.93
C GLY A 249 -2.24 24.74 -11.74
N SER A 250 -1.13 24.04 -12.02
CA SER A 250 0.02 24.48 -12.84
C SER A 250 0.98 25.54 -12.27
N THR A 251 1.86 25.18 -11.32
CA THR A 251 3.23 25.75 -11.26
C THR A 251 4.25 24.78 -10.65
N LEU A 252 4.46 23.64 -11.30
CA LEU A 252 5.79 23.02 -11.35
C LEU A 252 6.05 22.78 -12.84
N ARG A 253 6.50 23.84 -13.52
CA ARG A 253 7.21 23.67 -14.79
C ARG A 253 8.46 22.87 -14.40
N ALA A 254 8.45 21.57 -14.68
CA ALA A 254 9.69 20.85 -14.89
C ALA A 254 10.30 21.46 -16.17
N ASP A 255 11.07 22.53 -15.98
CA ASP A 255 11.94 23.03 -17.02
C ASP A 255 13.03 21.97 -17.22
N ASP A 256 13.24 21.61 -18.48
CA ASP A 256 14.22 20.63 -18.91
C ASP A 256 15.60 21.00 -18.34
N GLY A 257 16.19 20.07 -17.58
CA GLY A 257 17.62 20.08 -17.28
C GLY A 257 18.05 20.73 -15.97
N MET A 258 17.71 20.13 -14.82
CA MET A 258 18.62 20.05 -13.67
C MET A 258 18.08 19.05 -12.64
N GLY A 259 19.00 18.33 -11.97
CA GLY A 259 18.71 17.21 -11.08
C GLY A 259 17.53 17.42 -10.15
N VAL A 260 16.60 16.47 -10.19
CA VAL A 260 15.32 16.50 -9.48
C VAL A 260 15.55 16.26 -7.99
N ASP A 261 15.49 17.33 -7.20
CA ASP A 261 15.08 17.21 -5.80
C ASP A 261 13.55 17.05 -5.78
N ASP A 262 13.11 15.80 -5.63
CA ASP A 262 11.71 15.44 -5.45
C ASP A 262 11.21 15.98 -4.09
N PRO A 263 10.22 16.90 -4.04
CA PRO A 263 9.67 17.42 -2.79
C PRO A 263 9.09 16.32 -1.88
N TRP A 264 8.80 15.15 -2.44
CA TRP A 264 8.31 13.98 -1.71
C TRP A 264 9.42 13.16 -1.05
N ARG A 265 10.70 13.42 -1.33
CA ARG A 265 11.83 12.67 -0.75
C ARG A 265 11.95 12.85 0.77
N GLU A 266 11.55 13.99 1.34
CA GLU A 266 11.52 14.18 2.80
C GLU A 266 10.33 13.45 3.45
N VAL A 267 9.18 13.41 2.77
CA VAL A 267 7.94 12.78 3.28
C VAL A 267 8.01 11.25 3.15
N VAL A 268 8.61 10.76 2.07
CA VAL A 268 8.73 9.33 1.74
C VAL A 268 10.06 8.76 2.22
N GLY A 269 11.18 9.45 2.01
CA GLY A 269 12.53 8.93 2.28
C GLY A 269 12.89 8.75 3.76
N GLY A 270 12.13 9.33 4.68
CA GLY A 270 12.28 9.07 6.12
C GLY A 270 11.53 7.85 6.64
N ALA A 271 10.74 7.18 5.79
CA ALA A 271 9.90 6.07 6.22
C ALA A 271 10.63 4.72 6.12
N PRO A 272 10.52 3.81 7.11
CA PRO A 272 11.27 2.54 7.15
C PRO A 272 11.01 1.54 6.01
N TRP A 273 10.11 1.88 5.09
CA TRP A 273 9.71 1.12 3.90
C TRP A 273 10.08 1.80 2.57
N ALA A 274 10.63 3.03 2.61
CA ALA A 274 11.19 3.66 1.42
C ALA A 274 12.51 2.97 1.07
N THR A 275 12.60 2.47 -0.16
CA THR A 275 13.85 1.99 -0.73
C THR A 275 14.71 3.21 -1.08
N GLU A 276 15.94 3.25 -0.59
CA GLU A 276 16.99 4.17 -1.06
C GLU A 276 17.29 3.88 -2.54
N GLU A 277 16.53 4.50 -3.44
CA GLU A 277 16.93 4.62 -4.84
C GLU A 277 17.98 5.74 -4.97
N SER A 278 19.22 5.47 -4.54
CA SER A 278 20.46 6.04 -5.12
C SER A 278 21.67 5.79 -4.21
N LEU A 279 22.53 4.84 -4.56
CA LEU A 279 23.98 4.93 -4.33
C LEU A 279 24.66 3.82 -5.15
N GLY A 280 24.78 4.10 -6.45
CA GLY A 280 25.51 3.29 -7.42
C GLY A 280 26.30 4.17 -8.38
N LEU A 281 26.96 5.21 -7.85
CA LEU A 281 27.90 6.04 -8.59
C LEU A 281 28.99 6.52 -7.61
N ILE A 282 30.04 5.72 -7.45
CA ILE A 282 31.37 6.24 -7.13
C ILE A 282 32.35 5.63 -8.10
N ASP A 283 33.06 6.54 -8.75
CA ASP A 283 34.06 6.40 -9.80
C ASP A 283 35.17 5.39 -9.53
N LEU A 284 35.56 4.73 -10.62
CA LEU A 284 36.92 4.27 -10.85
C LEU A 284 37.83 5.49 -11.02
N ALA A 285 38.77 5.69 -10.10
CA ALA A 285 40.00 6.41 -10.39
C ALA A 285 41.14 5.89 -9.50
N THR A 286 42.17 5.38 -10.19
CA THR A 286 43.51 4.90 -9.75
C THR A 286 43.60 3.63 -8.90
#